data_AF-A0A1S3HFX5-F1
#
_entry.id   AF-A0A1S3HFX5-F1
#
_cell.length_a   1.000
_cell.length_b   1.000
_cell.length_c   1.000
_cell.angle_alpha   90.00
_cell.angle_beta   90.00
_cell.angle_gamma   90.00
#
_symmetry.space_group_name_H-M   'P 1'
#
loop_
_entity.id
_entity.type
_entity.pdbx_description
1 polymer ?
#
loop_
_entity_poly.entity_id
_entity_poly.type
_entity_poly.pdbx_seq_one_letter_code
_entity_poly.pdbx_strand_id
1 'polypeptide(L)'
;MARKKITSNSSDCSTFSSDSTETDWNPAGPSVTTPQTPDLPTFSSSIDFEEANVLALEEGNSSAIVKEELKFSILHRRYSSGQGDRPIPIVLEKIETGALEQNKEDGPFLEERRAKNKEAAQKCRKKQKEKMYSLMQEELREEGKEKSQRYEIEKLREEKERLEEILKMHEKSLNCKRRRIEGSARPYTFQSSTMTFL
;
A
#
# COMPACT_ATOMS: atom_id res chain seq x y z
N MET A 1 12.49 -34.92 -36.93
CA MET A 1 12.20 -33.63 -36.27
C MET A 1 10.71 -33.56 -35.95
N ALA A 2 10.32 -33.86 -34.72
CA ALA A 2 8.91 -33.90 -34.30
C ALA A 2 8.60 -32.67 -33.43
N ARG A 3 7.79 -31.74 -33.93
CA ARG A 3 7.29 -30.58 -33.15
C ARG A 3 6.02 -30.98 -32.42
N LYS A 4 6.09 -31.08 -31.09
CA LYS A 4 4.92 -31.23 -30.23
C LYS A 4 4.26 -29.85 -30.08
N LYS A 5 2.96 -29.76 -30.41
CA LYS A 5 2.09 -28.61 -30.17
C LYS A 5 1.79 -28.55 -28.66
N ILE A 6 2.05 -27.40 -28.04
CA ILE A 6 1.62 -27.11 -26.67
C ILE A 6 0.27 -26.39 -26.78
N THR A 7 -0.79 -27.06 -26.37
CA THR A 7 -2.12 -26.47 -26.16
C THR A 7 -2.18 -25.95 -24.72
N SER A 8 -2.29 -24.64 -24.55
CA SER A 8 -2.58 -23.99 -23.27
C SER A 8 -4.07 -24.11 -22.96
N ASN A 9 -4.42 -24.74 -21.84
CA ASN A 9 -5.78 -24.72 -21.30
C ASN A 9 -5.75 -24.35 -19.81
N SER A 10 -6.51 -23.29 -19.49
CA SER A 10 -7.43 -23.17 -18.35
C SER A 10 -6.90 -23.24 -16.92
N SER A 11 -7.04 -22.13 -16.19
CA SER A 11 -7.63 -22.19 -14.84
C SER A 11 -8.35 -20.87 -14.53
N ASP A 12 -9.68 -20.98 -14.45
CA ASP A 12 -10.62 -19.91 -14.16
C ASP A 12 -10.42 -19.28 -12.77
N CYS A 13 -10.60 -17.96 -12.73
CA CYS A 13 -10.64 -17.13 -11.54
C CYS A 13 -12.06 -17.19 -10.96
N SER A 14 -12.23 -17.80 -9.79
CA SER A 14 -13.50 -17.83 -9.07
C SER A 14 -13.70 -16.53 -8.28
N THR A 15 -14.80 -15.85 -8.61
CA THR A 15 -15.34 -14.66 -7.94
C THR A 15 -15.88 -15.04 -6.56
N PHE A 16 -15.39 -14.39 -5.51
CA PHE A 16 -15.93 -14.49 -4.16
C PHE A 16 -16.94 -13.35 -3.94
N SER A 17 -18.24 -13.67 -3.99
CA SER A 17 -19.31 -12.79 -3.54
C SER A 17 -19.42 -12.85 -2.02
N SER A 18 -19.25 -11.71 -1.36
CA SER A 18 -19.59 -11.56 0.05
C SER A 18 -21.02 -11.05 0.15
N ASP A 19 -21.92 -11.94 0.59
CA ASP A 19 -23.28 -11.62 1.01
C ASP A 19 -23.25 -11.21 2.49
N SER A 20 -23.46 -9.92 2.76
CA SER A 20 -23.47 -9.37 4.13
C SER A 20 -24.91 -9.36 4.64
N THR A 21 -25.25 -10.33 5.48
CA THR A 21 -26.47 -10.25 6.29
C THR A 21 -26.17 -9.47 7.57
N GLU A 22 -26.72 -8.26 7.63
CA GLU A 22 -26.82 -7.44 8.84
C GLU A 22 -27.54 -8.24 9.93
N THR A 23 -26.89 -8.43 11.07
CA THR A 23 -27.56 -8.88 12.30
C THR A 23 -27.55 -7.71 13.27
N ASP A 24 -28.70 -7.03 13.35
CA ASP A 24 -29.01 -6.01 14.34
C ASP A 24 -28.86 -6.55 15.77
N TRP A 25 -27.93 -5.97 16.53
CA TRP A 25 -27.82 -6.20 17.97
C TRP A 25 -28.63 -5.14 18.73
N ASN A 26 -29.76 -5.58 19.30
CA ASN A 26 -30.61 -4.76 20.15
C ASN A 26 -30.19 -4.95 21.63
N PRO A 27 -29.90 -3.90 22.43
CA PRO A 27 -29.47 -4.06 23.81
C PRO A 27 -30.63 -3.82 24.79
N ALA A 28 -31.13 -4.88 25.45
CA ALA A 28 -32.04 -4.73 26.58
C ALA A 28 -31.90 -5.86 27.63
N GLY A 29 -30.97 -5.67 28.57
CA GLY A 29 -30.93 -6.25 29.93
C GLY A 29 -30.62 -7.75 30.09
N PRO A 30 -30.28 -8.25 31.30
CA PRO A 30 -30.23 -7.59 32.60
C PRO A 30 -28.83 -7.53 33.26
N SER A 31 -28.74 -6.67 34.26
CA SER A 31 -27.63 -6.39 35.18
C SER A 31 -26.76 -7.61 35.53
N VAL A 32 -25.57 -7.68 34.95
CA VAL A 32 -24.49 -8.57 35.40
C VAL A 32 -23.58 -7.78 36.34
N THR A 33 -23.55 -8.23 37.59
CA THR A 33 -22.60 -7.81 38.62
C THR A 33 -21.19 -7.80 38.06
N THR A 34 -20.61 -6.61 37.93
CA THR A 34 -19.23 -6.39 37.51
C THR A 34 -18.29 -7.09 38.50
N PRO A 35 -17.50 -8.10 38.09
CA PRO A 35 -16.34 -8.48 38.87
C PRO A 35 -15.40 -7.28 38.86
N GLN A 36 -14.99 -6.81 40.03
CA GLN A 36 -13.96 -5.79 40.16
C GLN A 36 -12.77 -6.19 39.28
N THR A 37 -12.57 -5.43 38.21
CA THR A 37 -11.33 -5.44 37.44
C THR A 37 -10.21 -5.12 38.42
N PRO A 38 -9.24 -6.01 38.66
CA PRO A 38 -8.03 -5.59 39.36
C PRO A 38 -7.43 -4.46 38.52
N ASP A 39 -7.25 -3.30 39.14
CA ASP A 39 -6.73 -2.10 38.50
C ASP A 39 -5.47 -2.47 37.72
N LEU A 40 -5.56 -2.43 36.38
CA LEU A 40 -4.37 -2.47 35.56
C LEU A 40 -3.53 -1.26 35.99
N PRO A 41 -2.25 -1.43 36.30
CA PRO A 41 -1.38 -0.28 36.43
C PRO A 41 -1.52 0.51 35.13
N THR A 42 -1.85 1.81 35.26
CA THR A 42 -1.77 2.78 34.16
C THR A 42 -0.29 2.92 33.83
N PHE A 43 0.25 1.90 33.16
CA PHE A 43 1.64 1.82 32.79
C PHE A 43 1.85 2.84 31.69
N SER A 44 2.91 3.63 31.84
CA SER A 44 3.32 4.70 30.94
C SER A 44 3.84 4.16 29.60
N SER A 45 3.05 3.34 28.88
CA SER A 45 3.42 2.73 27.59
C SER A 45 3.30 3.69 26.41
N SER A 46 2.69 4.87 26.61
CA SER A 46 2.57 5.90 25.58
C SER A 46 3.93 6.48 25.20
N ILE A 47 4.82 6.65 26.19
CA ILE A 47 6.12 7.30 26.01
C ILE A 47 7.06 6.41 25.18
N ASP A 48 7.04 5.10 25.44
CA ASP A 48 7.89 4.13 24.73
C ASP A 48 7.49 3.96 23.25
N PHE A 49 6.20 4.07 22.93
CA PHE A 49 5.71 3.91 21.56
C PHE A 49 5.98 5.14 20.68
N GLU A 50 5.87 6.34 21.24
CA GLU A 50 6.24 7.58 20.54
C GLU A 50 7.73 7.63 20.23
N GLU A 51 8.59 7.20 21.17
CA GLU A 51 10.03 7.09 20.94
C GLU A 51 10.37 6.07 19.84
N ALA A 52 9.70 4.91 19.85
CA ALA A 52 9.87 3.91 18.78
C ALA A 52 9.40 4.41 17.41
N ASN A 53 8.36 5.26 17.38
CA ASN A 53 7.85 5.85 16.15
C ASN A 53 8.81 6.89 15.56
N VAL A 54 9.45 7.70 16.41
CA VAL A 54 10.52 8.64 16.02
C VAL A 54 11.72 7.88 15.44
N LEU A 55 12.17 6.82 16.11
CA LEU A 55 13.29 5.99 15.64
C LEU A 55 12.98 5.29 14.31
N ALA A 56 11.75 4.82 14.11
CA ALA A 56 11.34 4.18 12.86
C ALA A 56 11.31 5.17 11.67
N LEU A 57 10.94 6.42 11.91
CA LEU A 57 11.00 7.49 10.91
C LEU A 57 12.44 7.88 10.57
N GLU A 58 13.32 7.93 11.58
CA GLU A 58 14.74 8.29 11.42
C GLU A 58 15.52 7.19 10.69
N GLU A 59 15.29 5.92 11.01
CA GLU A 59 15.97 4.77 10.39
C GLU A 59 15.31 4.30 9.07
N GLY A 60 14.09 4.76 8.78
CA GLY A 60 13.29 4.28 7.65
C GLY A 60 12.92 2.79 7.75
N ASN A 61 12.92 2.23 8.96
CA ASN A 61 12.66 0.82 9.25
C ASN A 61 11.69 0.68 10.42
N SER A 62 10.61 -0.09 10.24
CA SER A 62 9.57 -0.28 11.26
C SER A 62 9.97 -1.22 12.42
N SER A 63 11.22 -1.69 12.45
CA SER A 63 11.74 -2.61 13.46
C SER A 63 11.50 -2.15 14.91
N ALA A 64 11.68 -0.85 15.18
CA ALA A 64 11.46 -0.28 16.51
C ALA A 64 9.99 -0.40 16.94
N ILE A 65 9.06 -0.04 16.05
CA ILE A 65 7.61 -0.14 16.29
C ILE A 65 7.19 -1.59 16.50
N VAL A 66 7.66 -2.50 15.65
CA VAL A 66 7.34 -3.94 15.74
C VAL A 66 7.82 -4.53 17.06
N LYS A 67 8.96 -4.07 17.61
CA LYS A 67 9.44 -4.51 18.92
C LYS A 67 8.52 -4.06 20.04
N GLU A 68 8.04 -2.82 20.02
CA GLU A 68 7.11 -2.32 21.04
C GLU A 68 5.74 -3.01 20.95
N GLU A 69 5.21 -3.22 19.74
CA GLU A 69 3.99 -4.01 19.54
C GLU A 69 4.13 -5.44 20.09
N LEU A 70 5.27 -6.08 19.85
CA LEU A 70 5.55 -7.43 20.33
C LEU A 70 5.66 -7.46 21.87
N LYS A 71 6.36 -6.48 22.47
CA LYS A 71 6.43 -6.33 23.94
C LYS A 71 5.04 -6.20 24.54
N PHE A 72 4.20 -5.33 23.97
CA PHE A 72 2.83 -5.14 24.43
C PHE A 72 2.00 -6.42 24.29
N SER A 73 2.10 -7.11 23.14
CA SER A 73 1.39 -8.37 22.90
C SER A 73 1.78 -9.46 23.92
N ILE A 74 3.08 -9.58 24.22
CA ILE A 74 3.60 -10.53 25.21
C ILE A 74 3.08 -10.17 26.60
N LEU A 75 3.20 -8.90 27.01
CA LEU A 75 2.72 -8.44 28.31
C LEU A 75 1.22 -8.68 28.45
N HIS A 76 0.43 -8.26 27.48
CA HIS A 76 -1.02 -8.45 27.47
C HIS A 76 -1.40 -9.93 27.62
N ARG A 77 -0.75 -10.83 26.87
CA ARG A 77 -0.95 -12.28 26.98
C ARG A 77 -0.59 -12.81 28.38
N ARG A 78 0.46 -12.27 29.01
CA ARG A 78 0.88 -12.70 30.35
C ARG A 78 -0.07 -12.23 31.43
N TYR A 79 -0.54 -10.98 31.35
CA TYR A 79 -1.54 -10.47 32.28
C TYR A 79 -2.87 -11.23 32.16
N SER A 80 -3.34 -11.51 30.94
CA SER A 80 -4.56 -12.30 30.74
C SER A 80 -4.44 -13.75 31.22
N SER A 81 -3.22 -14.30 31.25
CA SER A 81 -2.93 -15.64 31.78
C SER A 81 -2.63 -15.64 33.29
N GLY A 82 -2.79 -14.51 34.00
CA GLY A 82 -2.50 -14.40 35.44
C GLY A 82 -1.01 -14.50 35.79
N GLN A 83 -0.12 -14.25 34.82
CA GLN A 83 1.33 -14.31 34.95
C GLN A 83 2.04 -12.95 34.81
N GLY A 84 1.29 -11.84 34.84
CA GLY A 84 1.79 -10.48 34.60
C GLY A 84 3.00 -10.10 35.47
N ASP A 85 2.90 -10.31 36.78
CA ASP A 85 3.94 -9.93 37.76
C ASP A 85 4.95 -11.04 38.06
N ARG A 86 4.80 -12.23 37.45
CA ARG A 86 5.76 -13.30 37.70
C ARG A 86 7.08 -12.94 37.03
N PRO A 87 8.23 -12.97 37.73
CA PRO A 87 9.51 -12.79 37.08
C PRO A 87 9.69 -13.90 36.04
N ILE A 88 10.01 -13.51 34.79
CA ILE A 88 10.38 -14.49 33.77
C ILE A 88 11.69 -15.12 34.26
N PRO A 89 11.75 -16.45 34.46
CA PRO A 89 13.02 -17.11 34.71
C PRO A 89 13.85 -16.94 33.43
N ILE A 90 14.67 -15.89 33.39
CA ILE A 90 15.72 -15.77 32.39
C ILE A 90 16.78 -16.75 32.85
N VAL A 91 16.62 -18.02 32.49
CA VAL A 91 17.71 -18.99 32.57
C VAL A 91 18.73 -18.50 31.55
N LEU A 92 19.61 -17.62 31.99
CA LEU A 92 20.79 -17.17 31.27
C LEU A 92 21.85 -18.28 31.30
N GLU A 93 21.44 -19.53 31.09
CA GLU A 93 22.37 -20.52 30.61
C GLU A 93 22.79 -19.99 29.25
N LYS A 94 24.07 -19.65 29.15
CA LYS A 94 24.76 -19.37 27.91
C LYS A 94 24.37 -20.50 26.95
N ILE A 95 23.35 -20.26 26.12
CA ILE A 95 23.00 -21.13 25.01
C ILE A 95 24.21 -21.01 24.11
N GLU A 96 25.18 -21.89 24.31
CA GLU A 96 26.18 -22.17 23.31
C GLU A 96 25.40 -22.43 22.03
N THR A 97 25.65 -21.59 21.04
CA THR A 97 24.91 -21.49 19.79
C THR A 97 25.09 -22.71 18.88
N GLY A 98 25.09 -23.91 19.43
CA GLY A 98 25.21 -25.16 18.72
C GLY A 98 24.49 -26.25 19.50
N ALA A 99 23.45 -26.81 18.88
CA ALA A 99 22.70 -27.96 19.38
C ALA A 99 21.78 -27.70 20.59
N LEU A 100 20.64 -27.04 20.33
CA LEU A 100 19.39 -27.71 20.74
C LEU A 100 19.51 -29.13 20.19
N GLU A 101 19.54 -30.12 21.08
CA GLU A 101 19.68 -31.53 20.74
C GLU A 101 18.92 -31.81 19.46
N GLN A 102 19.68 -32.08 18.40
CA GLN A 102 19.12 -32.67 17.20
C GLN A 102 18.61 -34.03 17.65
N ASN A 103 17.35 -34.10 18.07
CA ASN A 103 16.59 -35.33 17.91
C ASN A 103 16.80 -35.70 16.45
N LYS A 104 17.59 -36.74 16.21
CA LYS A 104 18.04 -37.12 14.86
C LYS A 104 16.85 -37.44 13.93
N GLU A 105 15.65 -37.61 14.50
CA GLU A 105 14.39 -37.78 13.80
C GLU A 105 13.77 -36.47 13.26
N ASP A 106 14.06 -35.30 13.85
CA ASP A 106 13.50 -34.00 13.43
C ASP A 106 14.35 -33.27 12.36
N GLY A 107 15.54 -33.78 12.07
CA GLY A 107 16.47 -33.27 11.05
C GLY A 107 15.82 -32.97 9.68
N PRO A 108 15.08 -33.91 9.05
CA PRO A 108 14.52 -33.70 7.72
C PRO A 108 13.39 -32.66 7.70
N PHE A 109 12.56 -32.60 8.75
CA PHE A 109 11.48 -31.60 8.83
C PHE A 109 12.04 -30.17 9.00
N LEU A 110 13.07 -30.02 9.84
CA LEU A 110 13.75 -28.74 10.02
C LEU A 110 14.46 -28.28 8.74
N GLU A 111 15.08 -29.19 8.00
CA GLU A 111 15.67 -28.90 6.69
C GLU A 111 14.64 -28.50 5.66
N GLU A 112 13.50 -29.21 5.58
CA GLU A 112 12.40 -28.85 4.70
C GLU A 112 11.82 -27.47 5.05
N ARG A 113 11.65 -27.18 6.34
CA ARG A 113 11.19 -25.86 6.80
C ARG A 113 12.17 -24.75 6.42
N ARG A 114 13.48 -24.97 6.58
CA ARG A 114 14.53 -24.02 6.17
C ARG A 114 14.54 -23.83 4.66
N ALA A 115 14.39 -24.90 3.87
CA ALA A 115 14.31 -24.84 2.42
C ALA A 115 13.09 -24.02 1.97
N LYS A 116 11.91 -24.27 2.55
CA LYS A 116 10.67 -23.51 2.30
C LYS A 116 10.82 -22.03 2.69
N ASN A 117 11.43 -21.73 3.84
CA ASN A 117 11.66 -20.34 4.26
C ASN A 117 12.67 -19.63 3.34
N LYS A 118 13.73 -20.32 2.89
CA LYS A 118 14.68 -19.80 1.92
C LYS A 118 14.00 -19.46 0.60
N GLU A 119 13.12 -20.33 0.10
CA GLU A 119 12.33 -20.08 -1.10
C GLU A 119 11.38 -18.89 -0.90
N ALA A 120 10.68 -18.82 0.24
CA ALA A 120 9.79 -17.71 0.57
C ALA A 120 10.52 -16.37 0.64
N ALA A 121 11.71 -16.33 1.27
CA ALA A 121 12.54 -15.14 1.35
C ALA A 121 13.03 -14.69 -0.05
N GLN A 122 13.44 -15.62 -0.91
CA GLN A 122 13.82 -15.32 -2.29
C GLN A 122 12.63 -14.79 -3.10
N LYS A 123 11.44 -15.40 -2.97
CA LYS A 123 10.20 -14.92 -3.61
C LYS A 123 9.83 -13.53 -3.13
N CYS A 124 9.93 -13.26 -1.83
CA CYS A 124 9.64 -11.95 -1.25
C CYS A 124 10.57 -10.87 -1.83
N ARG A 125 11.89 -11.12 -1.81
CA ARG A 125 12.89 -10.21 -2.39
C ARG A 125 12.68 -9.99 -3.88
N LYS A 126 12.36 -11.06 -4.64
CA LYS A 126 12.04 -10.96 -6.07
C LYS A 126 10.81 -10.09 -6.30
N LYS A 127 9.71 -10.32 -5.58
CA LYS A 127 8.47 -9.54 -5.68
C LYS A 127 8.68 -8.07 -5.32
N GLN A 128 9.50 -7.79 -4.30
CA GLN A 128 9.87 -6.42 -3.95
C GLN A 128 10.64 -5.74 -5.09
N LYS A 129 11.60 -6.45 -5.71
CA LYS A 129 12.36 -5.95 -6.86
C LYS A 129 11.47 -5.72 -8.08
N GLU A 130 10.55 -6.64 -8.37
CA GLU A 130 9.57 -6.49 -9.46
C GLU A 130 8.65 -5.29 -9.24
N LYS A 131 8.16 -5.08 -8.02
CA LYS A 131 7.35 -3.90 -7.67
C LYS A 131 8.12 -2.61 -7.90
N MET A 132 9.38 -2.56 -7.45
CA MET A 132 10.26 -1.41 -7.67
C MET A 132 10.47 -1.13 -9.16
N TYR A 133 10.76 -2.16 -9.97
CA TYR A 133 10.91 -1.98 -11.42
C TYR A 133 9.62 -1.53 -12.10
N SER A 134 8.47 -2.06 -11.68
CA SER A 134 7.17 -1.67 -12.22
C SER A 134 6.90 -0.18 -11.98
N LEU A 135 7.14 0.29 -10.75
CA LEU A 135 6.95 1.70 -10.39
C LEU A 135 7.89 2.60 -11.19
N MET A 136 9.17 2.23 -11.32
CA MET A 136 10.15 2.98 -12.12
C MET A 136 9.76 3.06 -13.61
N GLN A 137 9.21 1.97 -14.18
CA GLN A 137 8.72 2.01 -15.57
C GLN A 137 7.49 2.88 -15.73
N GLU A 138 6.61 2.91 -14.73
CA GLU A 138 5.44 3.77 -14.73
C GLU A 138 5.84 5.25 -14.63
N GLU A 139 6.77 5.57 -13.74
CA GLU A 139 7.34 6.91 -13.62
C GLU A 139 7.96 7.39 -14.94
N LEU A 140 8.80 6.56 -15.58
CA LEU A 140 9.39 6.89 -16.88
C LEU A 140 8.33 7.11 -17.97
N ARG A 141 7.24 6.32 -17.94
CA ARG A 141 6.14 6.45 -18.89
C ARG A 141 5.39 7.77 -18.70
N GLU A 142 5.07 8.11 -17.46
CA GLU A 142 4.38 9.35 -17.13
C GLU A 142 5.26 10.58 -17.41
N GLU A 143 6.55 10.53 -17.09
CA GLU A 143 7.50 11.58 -17.49
C GLU A 143 7.54 11.78 -19.01
N GLY A 144 7.52 10.70 -19.77
CA GLY A 144 7.51 10.75 -21.24
C GLY A 144 6.25 11.43 -21.78
N LYS A 145 5.08 11.09 -21.21
CA LYS A 145 3.81 11.74 -21.56
C LYS A 145 3.82 13.22 -21.18
N GLU A 146 4.30 13.54 -19.99
CA GLU A 146 4.39 14.92 -19.50
C GLU A 146 5.26 15.77 -20.43
N LYS A 147 6.45 15.29 -20.79
CA LYS A 147 7.37 15.97 -21.72
C LYS A 147 6.70 16.20 -23.09
N SER A 148 6.02 15.18 -23.62
CA SER A 148 5.29 15.28 -24.89
C SER A 148 4.14 16.30 -24.83
N GLN A 149 3.38 16.32 -23.74
CA GLN A 149 2.27 17.24 -23.56
C GLN A 149 2.76 18.69 -23.40
N ARG A 150 3.82 18.90 -22.61
CA ARG A 150 4.45 20.22 -22.45
C ARG A 150 4.95 20.76 -23.78
N TYR A 151 5.59 19.90 -24.58
CA TYR A 151 6.03 20.27 -25.93
C TYR A 151 4.87 20.70 -26.83
N GLU A 152 3.77 19.94 -26.86
CA GLU A 152 2.61 20.27 -27.68
C GLU A 152 1.93 21.56 -27.20
N ILE A 153 1.83 21.78 -25.89
CA ILE A 153 1.32 23.04 -25.32
C ILE A 153 2.16 24.22 -25.80
N GLU A 154 3.48 24.11 -25.73
CA GLU A 154 4.36 25.21 -26.11
C GLU A 154 4.27 25.51 -27.61
N LYS A 155 4.32 24.47 -28.45
CA LYS A 155 4.12 24.59 -29.89
C LYS A 155 2.79 25.26 -30.26
N LEU A 156 1.70 24.91 -29.57
CA LEU A 156 0.40 25.52 -29.79
C LEU A 156 0.34 26.98 -29.30
N ARG A 157 1.06 27.31 -28.22
CA ARG A 157 1.19 28.70 -27.74
C ARG A 157 1.96 29.56 -28.75
N GLU A 158 3.07 29.06 -29.27
CA GLU A 158 3.87 29.74 -30.30
C GLU A 158 3.03 29.99 -31.56
N GLU A 159 2.31 28.98 -32.06
CA GLU A 159 1.47 29.17 -33.26
C GLU A 159 0.31 30.12 -33.00
N LYS A 160 -0.31 30.06 -31.81
CA LYS A 160 -1.34 31.02 -31.41
C LYS A 160 -0.78 32.45 -31.42
N GLU A 161 0.37 32.67 -30.80
CA GLU A 161 1.01 33.99 -30.74
C GLU A 161 1.34 34.51 -32.16
N ARG A 162 1.91 33.65 -33.01
CA ARG A 162 2.19 33.96 -34.41
C ARG A 162 0.93 34.38 -35.17
N LEU A 163 -0.17 33.64 -35.02
CA LEU A 163 -1.44 33.96 -35.67
C LEU A 163 -2.06 35.26 -35.12
N GLU A 164 -1.99 35.49 -33.81
CA GLU A 164 -2.44 36.74 -33.21
C GLU A 164 -1.63 37.94 -33.71
N GLU A 165 -0.32 37.80 -33.89
CA GLU A 165 0.53 38.83 -34.47
C GLU A 165 0.13 39.14 -35.92
N ILE A 166 -0.07 38.11 -36.75
CA ILE A 166 -0.55 38.27 -38.13
C ILE A 166 -1.90 39.00 -38.16
N LEU A 167 -2.83 38.63 -37.29
CA LEU A 167 -4.13 39.30 -37.19
C LEU A 167 -4.00 40.76 -36.76
N LYS A 168 -3.16 41.06 -35.76
CA LYS A 168 -2.88 42.44 -35.32
C LYS A 168 -2.27 43.27 -36.43
N MET A 169 -1.37 42.69 -37.24
CA MET A 169 -0.78 43.38 -38.39
C MET A 169 -1.82 43.67 -39.47
N HIS A 170 -2.69 42.70 -39.76
CA HIS A 170 -3.80 42.90 -40.69
C HIS A 170 -4.75 44.02 -40.22
N GLU A 171 -5.13 44.03 -38.94
CA GLU A 171 -6.00 45.06 -38.35
C GLU A 171 -5.37 46.47 -38.41
N LYS A 172 -4.03 46.57 -38.30
CA LYS A 172 -3.30 47.85 -38.36
C LYS A 172 -3.00 48.31 -39.80
N SER A 173 -2.66 47.38 -40.69
CA SER A 173 -2.19 47.68 -42.06
C SER A 173 -3.33 47.87 -43.06
N LEU A 174 -4.47 47.21 -42.84
CA LEU A 174 -5.63 47.32 -43.70
C LEU A 174 -6.72 47.94 -42.81
N ASN A 175 -7.31 49.05 -43.25
CA ASN A 175 -8.50 49.66 -42.63
C ASN A 175 -9.74 48.73 -42.75
N CYS A 176 -9.59 47.44 -42.46
CA CYS A 176 -10.63 46.45 -42.41
C CYS A 176 -11.53 46.82 -41.24
N LYS A 177 -12.54 47.65 -41.52
CA LYS A 177 -13.64 48.01 -40.62
C LYS A 177 -14.37 46.72 -40.25
N ARG A 178 -13.87 45.97 -39.27
CA ARG A 178 -14.48 44.76 -38.75
C ARG A 178 -15.85 45.16 -38.19
N ARG A 179 -16.93 44.83 -38.91
CA ARG A 179 -18.26 44.71 -38.28
C ARG A 179 -18.11 43.61 -37.23
N ARG A 180 -18.00 43.99 -35.96
CA ARG A 180 -18.06 43.08 -34.83
C ARG A 180 -19.42 42.40 -34.91
N ILE A 181 -19.48 41.15 -35.36
CA ILE A 181 -20.67 40.33 -35.15
C ILE A 181 -20.61 39.95 -33.67
N GLU A 182 -21.20 40.81 -32.84
CA GLU A 182 -21.57 40.45 -31.48
C GLU A 182 -22.63 39.35 -31.58
N GLY A 183 -22.21 38.08 -31.53
CA GLY A 183 -23.13 36.98 -31.77
C GLY A 183 -22.52 35.60 -31.59
N SER A 184 -22.74 35.05 -30.40
CA SER A 184 -22.62 33.63 -30.04
C SER A 184 -21.27 33.13 -29.52
N ALA A 185 -20.92 33.58 -28.32
CA ALA A 185 -20.46 32.63 -27.32
C ALA A 185 -21.58 31.60 -27.11
N ARG A 186 -21.60 30.52 -27.92
CA ARG A 186 -22.29 29.30 -27.52
C ARG A 186 -21.43 28.69 -26.42
N PRO A 187 -21.92 28.54 -25.17
CA PRO A 187 -21.18 27.82 -24.17
C PRO A 187 -20.96 26.39 -24.70
N TYR A 188 -19.70 25.98 -24.78
CA TYR A 188 -19.35 24.60 -25.05
C TYR A 188 -19.86 23.76 -23.89
N THR A 189 -21.03 23.14 -24.05
CA THR A 189 -21.52 22.14 -23.11
C THR A 189 -20.72 20.87 -23.35
N PHE A 190 -19.78 20.59 -22.46
CA PHE A 190 -19.13 19.29 -22.37
C PHE A 190 -20.20 18.23 -22.10
N GLN A 191 -20.58 17.47 -23.13
CA GLN A 191 -21.43 16.31 -22.93
C GLN A 191 -20.58 15.22 -22.26
N SER A 192 -20.70 15.13 -20.94
CA SER A 192 -20.28 13.95 -20.19
C SER A 192 -21.11 12.76 -20.68
N SER A 193 -20.54 11.96 -21.58
CA SER A 193 -21.12 10.69 -22.00
C SER A 193 -20.92 9.70 -20.84
N THR A 194 -21.93 9.59 -19.98
CA THR A 194 -21.98 8.53 -18.97
C THR A 194 -22.15 7.19 -19.69
N MET A 195 -21.05 6.45 -19.81
CA MET A 195 -21.07 5.04 -20.19
C MET A 195 -21.89 4.26 -19.17
N THR A 196 -23.10 3.88 -19.57
CA THR A 196 -23.93 2.93 -18.83
C THR A 196 -23.47 1.54 -19.26
N PHE A 197 -22.81 0.81 -18.37
CA PHE A 197 -22.45 -0.59 -18.60
C PHE A 197 -23.66 -1.48 -18.26
N LEU A 198 -24.05 -2.33 -19.23
CA LEU A 198 -24.92 -3.49 -19.03
C LEU A 198 -24.05 -4.75 -18.94
#